data_AF-A0A352WWG5-F1
#
_entry.id   AF-A0A352WWG5-F1
#
_cell.length_a   1.000
_cell.length_b   1.000
_cell.length_c   1.000
_cell.angle_alpha   90.00
_cell.angle_beta   90.00
_cell.angle_gamma   90.00
#
_symmetry.space_group_name_H-M   'P 1'
#
loop_
_entity.id
_entity.type
_entity.pdbx_description
1 polymer ?
#
loop_
_entity_poly.entity_id
_entity_poly.type
_entity_poly.pdbx_seq_one_letter_code
_entity_poly.pdbx_strand_id
1 'polypeptide(L)'
;YADEKGVALRCFSWCVDISQNTEASVAILKKYADVCQVTDCKYLHHTLVCSFAPGSVNFEEKLPQIIPACREVYDYAATKGVQVVYEPQGAGFNGVQNLKKFVQALDRAPKFVADLGNTYFVNESPDRVIRAFGKDVVHVHVKDYRVIENLSEAPLPYIFGR
;
A
#
# COMPACT_ATOMS: atom_id res chain seq x y z
N TYR A 1 17.90 18.52 -9.78
CA TYR A 1 18.30 17.18 -10.30
C TYR A 1 17.26 16.53 -11.20
N ALA A 2 16.11 16.03 -10.70
CA ALA A 2 15.16 15.28 -11.56
C ALA A 2 14.65 16.11 -12.76
N ASP A 3 14.25 17.37 -12.51
CA ASP A 3 13.83 18.31 -13.55
C ASP A 3 14.93 18.60 -14.58
N GLU A 4 16.17 18.79 -14.11
CA GLU A 4 17.35 18.98 -14.98
C GLU A 4 17.61 17.77 -15.88
N LYS A 5 17.13 16.58 -15.48
CA LYS A 5 17.22 15.34 -16.25
C LYS A 5 15.94 15.04 -17.06
N GLY A 6 14.92 15.90 -16.99
CA GLY A 6 13.63 15.67 -17.65
C GLY A 6 12.86 14.46 -17.10
N VAL A 7 13.13 14.06 -15.86
CA VAL A 7 12.47 12.91 -15.21
C VAL A 7 11.39 13.42 -14.27
N ALA A 8 10.13 13.12 -14.60
CA ALA A 8 9.00 13.51 -13.76
C ALA A 8 8.91 12.63 -12.50
N LEU A 9 8.73 13.26 -11.33
CA LEU A 9 8.37 12.59 -10.10
C LEU A 9 6.87 12.26 -10.13
N ARG A 10 6.52 10.98 -10.08
CA ARG A 10 5.13 10.53 -10.23
C ARG A 10 4.52 10.08 -8.92
N CYS A 11 5.24 9.26 -8.16
CA CYS A 11 4.76 8.71 -6.90
C CYS A 11 5.87 8.78 -5.86
N PHE A 12 5.59 9.48 -4.76
CA PHE A 12 6.44 9.50 -3.58
C PHE A 12 6.04 8.29 -2.74
N SER A 13 6.98 7.37 -2.57
CA SER A 13 6.75 6.11 -1.89
C SER A 13 7.63 6.01 -0.66
N TRP A 14 7.03 5.80 0.50
CA TRP A 14 7.77 5.53 1.72
C TRP A 14 7.02 4.54 2.60
N CYS A 15 7.76 3.60 3.21
CA CYS A 15 7.20 2.57 4.08
C CYS A 15 6.86 3.15 5.46
N VAL A 16 5.89 4.06 5.53
CA VAL A 16 5.25 4.47 6.78
C VAL A 16 4.09 3.53 7.05
N ASP A 17 4.27 2.63 8.01
CA ASP A 17 3.20 1.77 8.53
C ASP A 17 2.28 2.58 9.44
N ILE A 18 1.10 2.94 8.92
CA ILE A 18 0.15 3.78 9.66
C ILE A 18 -0.38 3.12 10.94
N SER A 19 -0.22 1.80 11.09
CA SER A 19 -0.73 1.05 12.23
C SER A 19 0.20 0.98 13.44
N GLN A 20 1.49 1.29 13.29
CA GLN A 20 2.46 1.21 14.40
C GLN A 20 2.22 2.31 15.43
N ASN A 21 2.09 3.55 14.97
CA ASN A 21 1.71 4.70 15.78
C ASN A 21 0.92 5.65 14.88
N THR A 22 -0.41 5.63 15.01
CA THR A 22 -1.32 6.35 14.11
C THR A 22 -1.07 7.85 14.14
N GLU A 23 -0.93 8.46 15.31
CA GLU A 23 -0.69 9.90 15.45
C GLU A 23 0.62 10.33 14.79
N ALA A 24 1.73 9.66 15.11
CA ALA A 24 3.03 9.96 14.52
C ALA A 24 3.05 9.71 13.00
N SER A 25 2.38 8.64 12.56
CA SER A 25 2.28 8.28 11.14
C SER A 25 1.48 9.30 10.34
N VAL A 26 0.35 9.77 10.89
CA VAL A 26 -0.43 10.86 10.27
C VAL A 26 0.41 12.12 10.18
N ALA A 27 1.10 12.51 11.26
CA ALA A 27 1.93 13.71 11.27
C ALA A 27 3.05 13.67 10.20
N ILE A 28 3.73 12.53 10.03
CA ILE A 28 4.76 12.39 8.99
C ILE A 28 4.17 12.31 7.59
N LEU A 29 3.05 11.63 7.39
CA LEU A 29 2.39 11.52 6.09
C LEU A 29 1.87 12.87 5.59
N LYS A 30 1.38 13.74 6.48
CA LYS A 30 1.04 15.12 6.14
C LYS A 30 2.24 15.91 5.63
N LYS A 31 3.40 15.78 6.30
CA LYS A 31 4.65 16.38 5.83
C LYS A 31 5.06 15.84 4.46
N TYR A 32 4.86 14.55 4.20
CA TYR A 32 5.13 13.98 2.87
C TYR A 32 4.14 14.46 1.80
N ALA A 33 2.89 14.73 2.15
CA ALA A 33 1.96 15.40 1.24
C ALA A 33 2.43 16.83 0.90
N ASP A 34 2.99 17.57 1.87
CA ASP A 34 3.62 18.88 1.62
C ASP A 34 4.84 18.74 0.68
N VAL A 35 5.69 17.73 0.89
CA VAL A 35 6.80 17.43 -0.03
C VAL A 35 6.31 17.11 -1.43
N CYS A 36 5.25 16.31 -1.55
CA CYS A 36 4.64 15.99 -2.84
C CYS A 36 4.17 17.24 -3.58
N GLN A 37 3.53 18.19 -2.88
CA GLN A 37 3.11 19.46 -3.45
C GLN A 37 4.28 20.29 -3.99
N VAL A 38 5.36 20.41 -3.21
CA VAL A 38 6.55 21.21 -3.59
C VAL A 38 7.33 20.56 -4.74
N THR A 39 7.23 19.24 -4.89
CA THR A 39 7.95 18.46 -5.91
C THR A 39 7.11 18.08 -7.13
N ASP A 40 5.89 18.63 -7.25
CA ASP A 40 4.90 18.29 -8.29
C ASP A 40 4.60 16.78 -8.40
N CYS A 41 4.74 16.06 -7.28
CA CYS A 41 4.46 14.64 -7.22
C CYS A 41 2.97 14.42 -6.90
N LYS A 42 2.23 13.84 -7.84
CA LYS A 42 0.76 13.69 -7.73
C LYS A 42 0.30 12.63 -6.74
N TYR A 43 1.15 11.65 -6.46
CA TYR A 43 0.78 10.46 -5.71
C TYR A 43 1.65 10.31 -4.45
N LEU A 44 1.00 10.08 -3.31
CA LEU A 44 1.64 9.71 -2.05
C LEU A 44 1.29 8.27 -1.71
N HIS A 45 2.24 7.36 -1.88
CA HIS A 45 2.13 5.98 -1.49
C HIS A 45 2.61 5.77 -0.04
N HIS A 46 1.82 5.04 0.75
CA HIS A 46 2.21 4.58 2.08
C HIS A 46 1.62 3.20 2.41
N THR A 47 2.10 2.61 3.50
CA THR A 47 1.72 1.28 3.97
C THR A 47 0.56 1.33 4.95
N LEU A 48 -0.43 0.45 4.81
CA LEU A 48 -1.50 0.27 5.81
C LEU A 48 -0.99 -0.48 7.05
N VAL A 49 -0.41 -1.67 6.82
CA VAL A 49 0.21 -2.50 7.86
C VAL A 49 1.37 -3.24 7.22
N CYS A 50 2.58 -3.10 7.76
CA CYS A 50 3.76 -3.79 7.27
C CYS A 50 3.88 -5.14 7.97
N SER A 51 3.19 -6.15 7.45
CA SER A 51 3.37 -7.52 7.94
C SER A 51 3.35 -8.56 6.84
N PHE A 52 4.38 -9.40 6.82
CA PHE A 52 4.60 -10.43 5.80
C PHE A 52 4.28 -11.85 6.30
N ALA A 53 4.08 -12.03 7.60
CA ALA A 53 3.71 -13.33 8.17
C ALA A 53 2.18 -13.54 8.05
N PRO A 54 1.70 -14.63 7.43
CA PRO A 54 0.28 -14.97 7.39
C PRO A 54 -0.31 -15.05 8.80
N GLY A 55 -1.51 -14.51 8.99
CA GLY A 55 -2.24 -14.54 10.27
C GLY A 55 -1.69 -13.62 11.38
N SER A 56 -0.59 -12.89 11.14
CA SER A 56 -0.01 -11.96 12.12
C SER A 56 -0.84 -10.69 12.34
N VAL A 57 -1.78 -10.40 11.45
CA VAL A 57 -2.67 -9.24 11.53
C VAL A 57 -4.11 -9.75 11.47
N ASN A 58 -4.88 -9.46 12.52
CA ASN A 58 -6.31 -9.64 12.51
C ASN A 58 -6.95 -8.46 11.74
N PHE A 59 -7.33 -8.69 10.48
CA PHE A 59 -7.89 -7.65 9.61
C PHE A 59 -9.12 -6.97 10.23
N GLU A 60 -10.07 -7.74 10.74
CA GLU A 60 -11.35 -7.21 11.26
C GLU A 60 -11.15 -6.35 12.51
N GLU A 61 -10.16 -6.69 13.33
CA GLU A 61 -9.80 -5.90 14.51
C GLU A 61 -8.99 -4.65 14.12
N LYS A 62 -8.07 -4.79 13.16
CA LYS A 62 -7.12 -3.74 12.79
C LYS A 62 -7.76 -2.67 11.92
N LEU A 63 -8.69 -3.03 11.02
CA LEU A 63 -9.36 -2.11 10.11
C LEU A 63 -9.97 -0.90 10.84
N PRO A 64 -10.87 -1.05 11.84
CA PRO A 64 -11.47 0.10 12.51
C PRO A 64 -10.45 0.99 13.25
N GLN A 65 -9.29 0.45 13.64
CA GLN A 65 -8.23 1.20 14.33
C GLN A 65 -7.51 2.18 13.39
N ILE A 66 -7.28 1.80 12.13
CA ILE A 66 -6.48 2.59 11.18
C ILE A 66 -7.31 3.50 10.26
N ILE A 67 -8.61 3.22 10.10
CA ILE A 67 -9.48 3.97 9.18
C ILE A 67 -9.52 5.48 9.49
N PRO A 68 -9.69 5.94 10.74
CA PRO A 68 -9.67 7.38 11.04
C PRO A 68 -8.39 8.06 10.57
N ALA A 69 -7.23 7.43 10.82
CA ALA A 69 -5.92 7.93 10.38
C ALA A 69 -5.80 7.97 8.85
N CYS A 70 -6.27 6.92 8.15
CA CYS A 70 -6.27 6.88 6.69
C CYS A 70 -7.13 8.00 6.09
N ARG A 71 -8.31 8.26 6.67
CA ARG A 71 -9.20 9.36 6.26
C ARG A 71 -8.54 10.71 6.44
N GLU A 72 -7.92 10.94 7.59
CA GLU A 72 -7.24 12.20 7.89
C GLU A 72 -6.08 12.48 6.91
N VAL A 73 -5.28 11.47 6.58
CA VAL A 73 -4.19 11.60 5.60
C VAL A 73 -4.77 11.82 4.20
N TYR A 74 -5.79 11.08 3.80
CA TYR A 74 -6.47 11.25 2.50
C TYR A 74 -7.01 12.67 2.34
N ASP A 75 -7.78 13.14 3.33
CA ASP A 75 -8.46 14.43 3.28
C ASP A 75 -7.41 15.58 3.31
N TYR A 76 -6.34 15.45 4.09
CA TYR A 76 -5.26 16.43 4.09
C TYR A 76 -4.48 16.47 2.77
N ALA A 77 -4.08 15.31 2.23
CA ALA A 77 -3.34 15.24 0.97
C ALA A 77 -4.16 15.84 -0.19
N ALA A 78 -5.48 15.66 -0.18
CA ALA A 78 -6.37 16.28 -1.17
C ALA A 78 -6.28 17.82 -1.15
N THR A 79 -6.14 18.46 0.04
CA THR A 79 -5.93 19.92 0.14
C THR A 79 -4.63 20.39 -0.53
N LYS A 80 -3.69 19.47 -0.75
CA LYS A 80 -2.39 19.71 -1.39
C LYS A 80 -2.40 19.37 -2.88
N GLY A 81 -3.53 18.91 -3.42
CA GLY A 81 -3.63 18.39 -4.79
C GLY A 81 -2.98 17.02 -4.98
N VAL A 82 -2.75 16.29 -3.89
CA VAL A 82 -2.07 14.99 -3.86
C VAL A 82 -3.08 13.87 -3.60
N GLN A 83 -2.98 12.77 -4.35
CA GLN A 83 -3.81 11.59 -4.14
C GLN A 83 -3.06 10.54 -3.33
N VAL A 84 -3.66 10.06 -2.25
CA VAL A 84 -3.11 8.95 -1.46
C VAL A 84 -3.29 7.65 -2.22
N VAL A 85 -2.23 6.84 -2.24
CA VAL A 85 -2.17 5.56 -2.93
C VAL A 85 -1.90 4.46 -1.92
N TYR A 86 -2.72 3.43 -1.92
CA TYR A 86 -2.60 2.29 -1.02
C TYR A 86 -2.06 1.07 -1.77
N GLU A 87 -1.15 0.34 -1.15
CA GLU A 87 -0.62 -0.90 -1.67
C GLU A 87 -1.21 -2.09 -0.92
N PRO A 88 -1.54 -3.19 -1.62
CA PRO A 88 -1.86 -4.47 -1.00
C PRO A 88 -0.59 -5.13 -0.45
N GLN A 89 0.07 -4.48 0.52
CA GLN A 89 1.36 -4.88 1.02
C GLN A 89 1.25 -6.04 2.03
N GLY A 90 2.14 -7.03 1.90
CA GLY A 90 2.25 -8.14 2.83
C GLY A 90 0.99 -9.01 2.91
N ALA A 91 0.73 -9.61 4.07
CA ALA A 91 -0.37 -10.56 4.28
C ALA A 91 -1.59 -9.96 5.02
N GLY A 92 -1.44 -8.82 5.71
CA GLY A 92 -2.46 -8.34 6.64
C GLY A 92 -3.70 -7.71 5.98
N PHE A 93 -3.50 -6.79 5.04
CA PHE A 93 -4.58 -6.05 4.35
C PHE A 93 -4.71 -6.40 2.87
N ASN A 94 -3.86 -7.32 2.41
CA ASN A 94 -3.84 -7.80 1.05
C ASN A 94 -5.03 -8.74 0.77
N GLY A 95 -5.26 -8.99 -0.51
CA GLY A 95 -6.38 -9.77 -1.03
C GLY A 95 -7.58 -8.91 -1.40
N VAL A 96 -8.22 -9.23 -2.53
CA VAL A 96 -9.33 -8.44 -3.10
C VAL A 96 -10.47 -8.23 -2.10
N GLN A 97 -10.79 -9.24 -1.28
CA GLN A 97 -11.88 -9.13 -0.30
C GLN A 97 -11.57 -8.08 0.79
N ASN A 98 -10.36 -8.13 1.36
CA ASN A 98 -9.93 -7.20 2.41
C ASN A 98 -9.81 -5.78 1.87
N LEU A 99 -9.26 -5.62 0.66
CA LEU A 99 -9.20 -4.32 0.00
C LEU A 99 -10.60 -3.74 -0.28
N LYS A 100 -11.59 -4.56 -0.68
CA LYS A 100 -12.98 -4.09 -0.86
C LYS A 100 -13.58 -3.61 0.46
N LYS A 101 -13.39 -4.36 1.55
CA LYS A 101 -13.82 -3.95 2.90
C LYS A 101 -13.13 -2.67 3.34
N PHE A 102 -11.83 -2.53 3.06
CA PHE A 102 -11.08 -1.31 3.32
C PHE A 102 -11.65 -0.12 2.53
N VAL A 103 -11.90 -0.25 1.22
CA VAL A 103 -12.51 0.83 0.40
C VAL A 103 -13.86 1.26 0.98
N GLN A 104 -14.70 0.30 1.33
CA GLN A 104 -16.01 0.57 1.93
C GLN A 104 -15.87 1.29 3.28
N ALA A 105 -14.97 0.83 4.15
CA ALA A 105 -14.74 1.42 5.46
C ALA A 105 -14.04 2.78 5.38
N LEU A 106 -13.19 3.00 4.36
CA LEU A 106 -12.55 4.29 4.11
C LEU A 106 -13.60 5.32 3.74
N ASP A 107 -14.60 4.95 2.95
CA ASP A 107 -15.65 5.86 2.46
C ASP A 107 -15.03 7.09 1.76
N ARG A 108 -14.11 6.80 0.84
CA ARG A 108 -13.48 7.73 -0.13
C ARG A 108 -13.17 6.94 -1.41
N ALA A 109 -12.62 7.60 -2.43
CA ALA A 109 -12.19 6.97 -3.67
C ALA A 109 -10.64 6.80 -3.70
N PRO A 110 -10.08 5.82 -2.96
CA PRO A 110 -8.64 5.62 -2.90
C PRO A 110 -8.06 5.24 -4.26
N LYS A 111 -6.77 5.51 -4.43
CA LYS A 111 -5.98 4.97 -5.53
C LYS A 111 -5.10 3.83 -5.04
N PHE A 112 -4.71 2.95 -5.96
CA PHE A 112 -3.98 1.73 -5.63
C PHE A 112 -2.66 1.61 -6.38
N VAL A 113 -1.70 0.97 -5.71
CA VAL A 113 -0.57 0.31 -6.35
C VAL A 113 -1.04 -1.08 -6.79
N ALA A 114 -0.90 -1.40 -8.07
CA ALA A 114 -0.94 -2.79 -8.51
C ALA A 114 0.43 -3.41 -8.25
N ASP A 115 0.56 -4.13 -7.14
CA ASP A 115 1.77 -4.88 -6.83
C ASP A 115 1.69 -6.30 -7.40
N LEU A 116 2.55 -6.60 -8.37
CA LEU A 116 2.49 -7.86 -9.10
C LEU A 116 3.01 -9.07 -8.30
N GLY A 117 3.59 -8.85 -7.12
CA GLY A 117 4.17 -9.94 -6.35
C GLY A 117 3.64 -10.06 -4.91
N ASN A 118 3.24 -8.97 -4.26
CA ASN A 118 2.68 -9.05 -2.90
C ASN A 118 1.42 -9.91 -2.84
N THR A 119 0.61 -9.95 -3.91
CA THR A 119 -0.63 -10.76 -3.96
C THR A 119 -0.41 -12.25 -3.70
N TYR A 120 0.79 -12.78 -3.99
CA TYR A 120 1.13 -14.17 -3.68
C TYR A 120 1.22 -14.47 -2.19
N PHE A 121 1.44 -13.48 -1.31
CA PHE A 121 1.47 -13.67 0.15
C PHE A 121 0.11 -14.07 0.74
N VAL A 122 -0.96 -13.94 -0.04
CA VAL A 122 -2.34 -14.32 0.32
C VAL A 122 -2.94 -15.30 -0.69
N ASN A 123 -2.09 -16.02 -1.44
CA ASN A 123 -2.51 -17.00 -2.44
C ASN A 123 -3.47 -16.44 -3.52
N GLU A 124 -3.32 -15.16 -3.89
CA GLU A 124 -4.02 -14.57 -5.03
C GLU A 124 -3.04 -14.23 -6.16
N SER A 125 -3.49 -14.39 -7.40
CA SER A 125 -2.75 -13.91 -8.57
C SER A 125 -2.94 -12.40 -8.75
N PRO A 126 -1.93 -11.68 -9.29
CA PRO A 126 -2.01 -10.22 -9.44
C PRO A 126 -3.13 -9.76 -10.36
N ASP A 127 -3.55 -10.59 -11.33
CA ASP A 127 -4.66 -10.28 -12.23
C ASP A 127 -6.00 -10.14 -11.48
N ARG A 128 -6.19 -10.79 -10.33
CA ARG A 128 -7.40 -10.63 -9.51
C ARG A 128 -7.53 -9.21 -8.96
N VAL A 129 -6.43 -8.65 -8.45
CA VAL A 129 -6.40 -7.26 -7.95
C VAL A 129 -6.61 -6.28 -9.10
N ILE A 130 -5.95 -6.51 -10.23
CA ILE A 130 -6.10 -5.65 -11.43
C ILE A 130 -7.55 -5.68 -11.94
N ARG A 131 -8.20 -6.84 -12.00
CA ARG A 131 -9.60 -6.96 -12.41
C ARG A 131 -10.54 -6.24 -11.45
N ALA A 132 -10.25 -6.28 -10.15
CA ALA A 132 -11.10 -5.67 -9.12
C ALA A 132 -10.95 -4.14 -9.06
N PHE A 133 -9.73 -3.62 -9.22
CA PHE A 133 -9.38 -2.23 -8.93
C PHE A 133 -8.70 -1.48 -10.08
N GLY A 134 -8.59 -2.06 -11.28
CA GLY A 134 -7.78 -1.52 -12.37
C GLY A 134 -8.07 -0.07 -12.76
N LYS A 135 -9.31 0.39 -12.63
CA LYS A 135 -9.70 1.80 -12.85
C LYS A 135 -9.14 2.78 -11.81
N ASP A 136 -8.73 2.26 -10.65
CA ASP A 136 -8.21 3.02 -9.51
C ASP A 136 -6.69 2.79 -9.31
N VAL A 137 -6.07 1.96 -10.15
CA VAL A 137 -4.62 1.75 -10.18
C VAL A 137 -3.93 2.95 -10.83
N VAL A 138 -2.99 3.56 -10.11
CA VAL A 138 -2.20 4.71 -10.59
C VAL A 138 -0.69 4.46 -10.54
N HIS A 139 -0.27 3.36 -9.93
CA HIS A 139 1.12 2.95 -9.81
C HIS A 139 1.24 1.43 -9.89
N VAL A 140 2.37 0.93 -10.39
CA VAL A 140 2.60 -0.50 -10.57
C VAL A 140 3.96 -0.85 -9.99
N HIS A 141 4.00 -1.82 -9.08
CA HIS A 141 5.24 -2.43 -8.62
C HIS A 141 5.44 -3.73 -9.39
N VAL A 142 6.50 -3.78 -10.20
CA VAL A 142 6.93 -4.99 -10.92
C VAL A 142 8.09 -5.60 -10.15
N LYS A 143 7.88 -6.78 -9.60
CA LYS A 143 8.89 -7.58 -8.92
C LYS A 143 8.65 -9.05 -9.17
N ASP A 144 9.70 -9.83 -9.01
CA ASP A 144 9.67 -11.28 -9.14
C ASP A 144 9.87 -11.92 -7.77
N TYR A 145 9.19 -13.04 -7.55
CA TYR A 145 9.34 -13.86 -6.35
C TYR A 145 9.69 -15.27 -6.80
N ARG A 146 10.77 -15.82 -6.24
CA ARG A 146 11.01 -17.26 -6.35
C ARG A 146 9.97 -17.98 -5.50
N VAL A 147 8.96 -18.55 -6.15
CA VAL A 147 8.00 -19.46 -5.52
C VAL A 147 8.73 -20.75 -5.21
N ILE A 148 8.68 -21.19 -3.95
CA ILE A 148 9.27 -22.44 -3.49
C ILE A 148 8.15 -23.33 -3.00
N GLU A 149 7.91 -24.44 -3.69
CA GLU A 149 6.89 -25.43 -3.33
C GLU A 149 7.35 -26.31 -2.15
N ASN A 150 8.68 -26.55 -2.04
CA ASN A 150 9.30 -27.36 -1.00
C ASN A 150 10.28 -26.54 -0.17
N LEU A 151 9.93 -26.27 1.09
CA LEU A 151 10.75 -25.53 2.06
C LEU A 151 12.19 -26.07 2.24
N SER A 152 12.44 -27.35 1.96
CA SER A 152 13.78 -27.95 2.01
C SER A 152 14.74 -27.42 0.94
N GLU A 153 14.24 -26.74 -0.09
CA GLU A 153 15.02 -26.18 -1.20
C GLU A 153 15.27 -24.67 -1.06
N ALA A 154 14.84 -24.09 0.06
CA ALA A 154 14.95 -22.67 0.36
C ALA A 154 16.39 -22.29 0.74
N PRO A 155 17.08 -21.43 -0.03
CA PRO A 155 18.47 -21.05 0.25
C PRO A 155 18.65 -20.08 1.44
N LEU A 156 17.56 -19.59 2.04
CA LEU A 156 17.53 -18.58 3.12
C LEU A 156 16.35 -18.88 4.07
N PRO A 157 16.22 -18.29 5.26
CA PRO A 157 15.00 -18.42 6.06
C PRO A 157 13.82 -17.76 5.33
N TYR A 158 13.01 -18.57 4.65
CA TYR A 158 11.90 -18.10 3.81
C TYR A 158 10.67 -17.69 4.62
N ILE A 159 9.96 -16.73 4.04
CA ILE A 159 8.65 -16.23 4.48
C ILE A 159 7.56 -17.20 4.00
N PHE A 160 6.60 -17.43 4.89
CA PHE A 160 5.62 -18.53 4.88
C PHE A 160 4.74 -18.65 3.62
N GLY A 161 4.53 -19.91 3.21
CA GLY A 161 3.38 -20.37 2.42
C GLY A 161 3.01 -21.79 2.86
N ARG A 162 1.79 -21.97 3.38
CA ARG A 162 1.04 -23.22 3.45
C ARG A 162 -0.41 -22.90 3.16
#